data_AF-A0A928CU70-F1
#
_entry.id   AF-A0A928CU70-F1
#
_cell.length_a   1.000
_cell.length_b   1.000
_cell.length_c   1.000
_cell.angle_alpha   90.00
_cell.angle_beta   90.00
_cell.angle_gamma   90.00
#
_symmetry.space_group_name_H-M   'P 1'
#
loop_
_entity.id
_entity.type
_entity.pdbx_description
1 polymer ?
#
loop_
_entity_poly.entity_id
_entity_poly.type
_entity_poly.pdbx_seq_one_letter_code
_entity_poly.pdbx_strand_id
1 'polypeptide(L)'
;MELFMPDNAANYPRPQGGWVKYEGNPVFGNAEIGTCFDVDVQMVNGRYRMYFSWRPKASIAYIESDDGIHWNDTPHIVLGPDPASGWEDNINRTCVVRLKERTLLWYTGQARGFSRIGCAVSDDGGKTFRRLAQLPVMIPELPWEKESVMNPFVLFDDKRKIFRMWYAAGETFEPNALGYAESPDGLVWKKSPLNPVVI
;
A
#
# COMPACT_ATOMS: atom_id res chain seq x y z
N MET A 1 -32.37 -1.67 11.67
CA MET A 1 -31.22 -1.48 12.58
C MET A 1 -30.52 -0.22 12.08
N GLU A 2 -30.89 0.93 12.64
CA GLU A 2 -30.34 2.23 12.23
C GLU A 2 -28.88 2.32 12.66
N LEU A 3 -28.01 2.65 11.72
CA LEU A 3 -26.61 2.93 12.00
C LEU A 3 -26.55 4.28 12.71
N PHE A 4 -26.20 4.25 14.00
CA PHE A 4 -25.83 5.43 14.77
C PHE A 4 -24.61 6.08 14.11
N MET A 5 -24.81 7.19 13.41
CA MET A 5 -23.72 8.10 13.04
C MET A 5 -23.57 9.09 14.21
N PRO A 6 -22.48 9.09 14.98
CA PRO A 6 -22.31 10.07 16.03
C PRO A 6 -22.10 11.47 15.41
N ASP A 7 -23.06 12.36 15.64
CA ASP A 7 -22.98 13.81 15.43
C ASP A 7 -21.90 14.45 16.32
N ASN A 8 -20.62 14.28 16.00
CA ASN A 8 -19.56 14.89 16.82
C ASN A 8 -18.32 15.36 16.03
N ALA A 9 -18.47 15.71 14.76
CA ALA A 9 -17.39 16.40 14.03
C ALA A 9 -17.12 17.81 14.57
N ALA A 10 -18.08 18.44 15.26
CA ALA A 10 -18.00 19.82 15.72
C ALA A 10 -17.15 20.04 17.00
N ASN A 11 -16.80 18.98 17.74
CA ASN A 11 -16.14 19.09 19.05
C ASN A 11 -14.64 18.75 19.06
N TYR A 12 -14.05 18.44 17.89
CA TYR A 12 -12.61 18.22 17.81
C TYR A 12 -11.88 19.53 17.48
N PRO A 13 -10.81 19.88 18.22
CA PRO A 13 -10.00 21.04 17.85
C PRO A 13 -9.52 20.89 16.41
N ARG A 14 -9.49 22.01 15.66
CA ARG A 14 -8.97 22.00 14.29
C ARG A 14 -7.57 21.37 14.28
N PRO A 15 -7.23 20.53 13.29
CA PRO A 15 -5.90 19.97 13.18
C PRO A 15 -4.86 21.09 13.17
N GLN A 16 -3.84 20.99 14.01
CA GLN A 16 -2.79 22.02 14.13
C GLN A 16 -1.99 22.22 12.83
N GLY A 17 -2.12 21.30 11.86
CA GLY A 17 -1.48 21.38 10.54
C GLY A 17 -2.27 22.12 9.46
N GLY A 18 -3.39 22.77 9.79
CA GLY A 18 -4.17 23.56 8.83
C GLY A 18 -4.95 22.75 7.78
N TRP A 19 -4.97 21.42 7.89
CA TRP A 19 -5.74 20.54 7.02
C TRP A 19 -7.24 20.72 7.29
N VAL A 20 -8.00 20.89 6.20
CA VAL A 20 -9.47 20.99 6.21
C VAL A 20 -10.01 19.80 5.43
N LYS A 21 -10.98 19.09 6.01
CA LYS A 21 -11.69 18.02 5.29
C LYS A 21 -12.50 18.67 4.17
N TYR A 22 -12.43 18.09 2.97
CA TYR A 22 -13.30 18.50 1.88
C TYR A 22 -14.78 18.33 2.27
N GLU A 23 -15.59 19.36 2.05
CA GLU A 23 -17.00 19.37 2.49
C GLU A 23 -17.85 18.35 1.72
N GLY A 24 -17.48 18.03 0.47
CA GLY A 24 -18.16 17.05 -0.38
C GLY A 24 -17.75 15.60 -0.14
N ASN A 25 -17.15 15.27 1.00
CA ASN A 25 -16.81 13.88 1.33
C ASN A 25 -18.05 13.00 1.56
N PRO A 26 -18.00 11.69 1.25
CA PRO A 26 -16.87 10.97 0.66
C PRO A 26 -16.72 11.23 -0.85
N VAL A 27 -15.48 11.24 -1.34
CA VAL A 27 -15.14 11.47 -2.77
C VAL A 27 -15.17 10.21 -3.63
N PHE A 28 -15.15 9.03 -3.01
CA PHE A 28 -15.19 7.73 -3.69
C PHE A 28 -15.71 6.64 -2.73
N GLY A 29 -16.38 5.64 -3.30
CA GLY A 29 -16.87 4.47 -2.57
C GLY A 29 -18.36 4.58 -2.20
N ASN A 30 -19.01 3.42 -2.16
CA ASN A 30 -20.40 3.24 -1.75
C ASN A 30 -20.58 1.80 -1.23
N ALA A 31 -21.81 1.44 -0.83
CA ALA A 31 -22.11 0.10 -0.30
C ALA A 31 -21.82 -1.03 -1.31
N GLU A 32 -21.96 -0.80 -2.61
CA GLU A 32 -21.73 -1.80 -3.66
C GLU A 32 -20.23 -2.04 -3.91
N ILE A 33 -19.42 -0.97 -3.86
CA ILE A 33 -17.95 -1.04 -3.96
C ILE A 33 -17.36 -1.77 -2.74
N GLY A 34 -17.91 -1.54 -1.56
CA GLY A 34 -17.42 -2.12 -0.30
C GLY A 34 -16.11 -1.47 0.19
N THR A 35 -15.33 -2.21 0.98
CA THR A 35 -14.19 -1.64 1.71
C THR A 35 -12.98 -1.37 0.81
N CYS A 36 -12.59 -0.09 0.75
CA CYS A 36 -11.39 0.41 0.09
C CYS A 36 -10.50 1.12 1.13
N PHE A 37 -9.19 0.85 1.12
CA PHE A 37 -8.26 1.36 2.14
C PHE A 37 -6.82 1.40 1.60
N ASP A 38 -5.92 2.06 2.33
CA ASP A 38 -4.50 2.21 1.99
C ASP A 38 -4.26 2.79 0.59
N VAL A 39 -4.64 4.06 0.44
CA VAL A 39 -4.57 4.77 -0.84
C VAL A 39 -3.16 5.28 -1.14
N ASP A 40 -2.77 5.23 -2.40
CA ASP A 40 -1.57 5.88 -2.97
C ASP A 40 -2.01 6.71 -4.18
N VAL A 41 -2.04 8.03 -4.02
CA VAL A 41 -2.48 8.98 -5.05
C VAL A 41 -1.27 9.62 -5.71
N GLN A 42 -1.16 9.46 -7.03
CA GLN A 42 -0.03 9.97 -7.82
C GLN A 42 -0.52 10.72 -9.05
N MET A 43 0.22 11.75 -9.47
CA MET A 43 0.01 12.44 -10.75
C MET A 43 0.69 11.64 -11.88
N VAL A 44 -0.06 11.30 -12.93
CA VAL A 44 0.35 10.45 -14.04
C VAL A 44 -0.17 11.05 -15.34
N ASN A 45 0.71 11.53 -16.21
CA ASN A 45 0.35 12.13 -17.50
C ASN A 45 -0.73 13.22 -17.41
N GLY A 46 -0.69 14.04 -16.35
CA GLY A 46 -1.64 15.14 -16.14
C GLY A 46 -2.97 14.74 -15.49
N ARG A 47 -3.16 13.47 -15.12
CA ARG A 47 -4.31 12.99 -14.33
C ARG A 47 -3.85 12.45 -12.99
N TYR A 48 -4.70 12.50 -11.98
CA TYR A 48 -4.50 11.78 -10.74
C TYR A 48 -4.86 10.31 -10.95
N ARG A 49 -4.05 9.42 -10.38
CA ARG A 49 -4.35 7.99 -10.24
C ARG A 49 -4.26 7.62 -8.77
N MET A 50 -5.33 7.04 -8.25
CA MET A 50 -5.38 6.47 -6.90
C MET A 50 -5.29 4.96 -7.00
N TYR A 51 -4.23 4.37 -6.45
CA TYR A 51 -4.19 2.95 -6.12
C TYR A 51 -4.79 2.73 -4.74
N PHE A 52 -5.46 1.61 -4.54
CA PHE A 52 -6.02 1.26 -3.23
C PHE A 52 -6.18 -0.24 -3.05
N SER A 53 -6.23 -0.67 -1.80
CA SER A 53 -6.56 -2.04 -1.40
C SER A 53 -8.06 -2.25 -1.45
N TRP A 54 -8.51 -3.25 -2.20
CA TRP A 54 -9.93 -3.55 -2.39
C TRP A 54 -10.31 -4.88 -1.72
N ARG A 55 -10.81 -4.79 -0.48
CA ARG A 55 -11.02 -5.96 0.38
C ARG A 55 -11.97 -7.00 -0.21
N PRO A 56 -13.15 -6.65 -0.76
CA PRO A 56 -14.07 -7.63 -1.35
C PRO A 56 -13.48 -8.40 -2.54
N LYS A 57 -12.40 -7.90 -3.16
CA LYS A 57 -11.70 -8.56 -4.26
C LYS A 57 -10.36 -9.16 -3.86
N ALA A 58 -9.95 -9.02 -2.59
CA ALA A 58 -8.64 -9.44 -2.10
C ALA A 58 -7.46 -8.92 -2.96
N SER A 59 -7.64 -7.77 -3.61
CA SER A 59 -6.83 -7.27 -4.72
C SER A 59 -6.42 -5.81 -4.51
N ILE A 60 -5.49 -5.36 -5.35
CA ILE A 60 -5.18 -3.93 -5.50
C ILE A 60 -5.87 -3.43 -6.76
N ALA A 61 -6.48 -2.25 -6.68
CA ALA A 61 -7.12 -1.60 -7.82
C ALA A 61 -6.63 -0.17 -8.01
N TYR A 62 -6.96 0.43 -9.15
CA TYR A 62 -6.84 1.86 -9.37
C TYR A 62 -8.10 2.48 -9.98
N ILE A 63 -8.21 3.79 -9.79
CA ILE A 63 -9.14 4.71 -10.44
C ILE A 63 -8.39 5.98 -10.83
N GLU A 64 -8.91 6.75 -11.79
CA GLU A 64 -8.31 8.02 -12.22
C GLU A 64 -9.27 9.19 -12.01
N SER A 65 -8.70 10.39 -11.95
CA SER A 65 -9.41 11.65 -11.78
C SER A 65 -8.62 12.77 -12.44
N ASP A 66 -9.32 13.77 -12.98
CA ASP A 66 -8.69 14.94 -13.57
C ASP A 66 -8.30 15.99 -12.52
N ASP A 67 -8.97 16.00 -11.36
CA ASP A 67 -8.83 17.03 -10.32
C ASP A 67 -8.48 16.48 -8.93
N GLY A 68 -8.48 15.16 -8.76
CA GLY A 68 -8.17 14.49 -7.50
C GLY A 68 -9.34 14.49 -6.49
N ILE A 69 -10.50 14.99 -6.88
CA ILE A 69 -11.71 15.10 -6.04
C ILE A 69 -12.88 14.31 -6.65
N HIS A 70 -13.05 14.34 -7.97
CA HIS A 70 -14.11 13.58 -8.65
C HIS A 70 -13.54 12.29 -9.24
N TRP A 71 -14.02 11.16 -8.73
CA TRP A 71 -13.54 9.82 -9.09
C TRP A 71 -14.70 9.01 -9.68
N ASN A 72 -14.93 9.16 -10.98
CA ASN A 72 -16.10 8.56 -11.66
C ASN A 72 -15.77 7.27 -12.41
N ASP A 73 -14.52 6.80 -12.33
CA ASP A 73 -14.06 5.61 -13.04
C ASP A 73 -14.39 4.34 -12.25
N THR A 74 -14.81 3.30 -12.97
CA THR A 74 -14.94 1.94 -12.42
C THR A 74 -13.55 1.44 -11.98
N PRO A 75 -13.38 0.91 -10.75
CA PRO A 75 -12.11 0.35 -10.32
C PRO A 75 -11.56 -0.73 -11.25
N HIS A 76 -10.29 -0.60 -11.60
CA HIS A 76 -9.56 -1.59 -12.38
C HIS A 76 -8.59 -2.34 -11.49
N ILE A 77 -8.71 -3.66 -11.39
CA ILE A 77 -7.75 -4.49 -10.65
C ILE A 77 -6.40 -4.45 -11.36
N VAL A 78 -5.35 -4.04 -10.64
CA VAL A 78 -3.98 -3.95 -11.18
C VAL A 78 -3.16 -5.19 -10.87
N LEU A 79 -3.48 -5.85 -9.76
CA LEU A 79 -2.89 -7.09 -9.30
C LEU A 79 -3.94 -7.81 -8.45
N GLY A 80 -4.23 -9.07 -8.80
CA GLY A 80 -5.09 -9.97 -8.03
C GLY A 80 -4.29 -10.92 -7.13
N PRO A 81 -4.93 -11.56 -6.13
CA PRO A 81 -4.26 -12.50 -5.24
C PRO A 81 -3.81 -13.75 -5.98
N ASP A 82 -2.91 -14.51 -5.37
CA ASP A 82 -2.52 -15.84 -5.84
C ASP A 82 -2.58 -16.84 -4.68
N PRO A 83 -3.73 -17.51 -4.48
CA PRO A 83 -3.88 -18.51 -3.41
C PRO A 83 -2.97 -19.72 -3.58
N ALA A 84 -2.46 -20.00 -4.78
CA ALA A 84 -1.53 -21.11 -5.02
C ALA A 84 -0.11 -20.81 -4.52
N SER A 85 0.21 -19.54 -4.29
CA SER A 85 1.50 -19.09 -3.73
C SER A 85 1.76 -19.60 -2.30
N GLY A 86 0.70 -19.84 -1.54
CA GLY A 86 0.76 -20.14 -0.11
C GLY A 86 1.07 -18.94 0.81
N TRP A 87 1.20 -17.72 0.30
CA TRP A 87 1.52 -16.54 1.13
C TRP A 87 0.72 -15.27 0.81
N GLU A 88 -0.03 -15.22 -0.29
CA GLU A 88 -0.80 -14.06 -0.74
C GLU A 88 -2.24 -14.41 -1.16
N ASP A 89 -2.98 -15.10 -0.27
CA ASP A 89 -4.43 -15.34 -0.42
C ASP A 89 -5.20 -14.01 -0.53
N ASN A 90 -4.69 -12.97 0.14
CA ASN A 90 -5.14 -11.59 0.01
C ASN A 90 -3.94 -10.69 -0.22
N ILE A 91 -4.12 -9.63 -1.02
CA ILE A 91 -3.10 -8.59 -1.20
C ILE A 91 -3.66 -7.19 -0.88
N ASN A 92 -2.83 -6.34 -0.29
CA ASN A 92 -3.17 -4.97 0.10
C ASN A 92 -1.91 -4.12 0.35
N ARG A 93 -2.10 -2.86 0.78
CA ARG A 93 -1.07 -1.95 1.31
C ARG A 93 0.09 -1.75 0.36
N THR A 94 -0.15 -0.91 -0.64
CA THR A 94 0.77 -0.73 -1.76
C THR A 94 1.67 0.46 -1.61
N CYS A 95 2.85 0.36 -2.21
CA CYS A 95 3.65 1.52 -2.56
C CYS A 95 4.11 1.41 -4.02
N VAL A 96 3.71 2.38 -4.84
CA VAL A 96 4.08 2.45 -6.25
C VAL A 96 5.25 3.41 -6.45
N VAL A 97 6.32 2.94 -7.08
CA VAL A 97 7.47 3.77 -7.48
C VAL A 97 7.59 3.79 -9.00
N ARG A 98 7.49 4.98 -9.58
CA ARG A 98 7.68 5.21 -11.02
C ARG A 98 9.14 5.52 -11.31
N LEU A 99 9.77 4.67 -12.11
CA LEU A 99 11.10 4.91 -12.68
C LEU A 99 10.95 5.32 -14.16
N LYS A 100 12.05 5.72 -14.80
CA LYS A 100 12.01 6.18 -16.21
C LYS A 100 11.42 5.16 -17.19
N GLU A 101 11.73 3.88 -17.01
CA GLU A 101 11.39 2.83 -17.97
C GLU A 101 10.36 1.82 -17.45
N ARG A 102 10.08 1.81 -16.14
CA ARG A 102 9.18 0.83 -15.51
C ARG A 102 8.55 1.40 -14.25
N THR A 103 7.39 0.87 -13.90
CA THR A 103 6.75 1.15 -12.61
C THR A 103 6.84 -0.09 -11.73
N LEU A 104 7.29 0.08 -10.49
CA LEU A 104 7.38 -0.99 -9.50
C LEU A 104 6.28 -0.81 -8.45
N LEU A 105 5.78 -1.92 -7.94
CA LEU A 105 4.79 -1.98 -6.87
C LEU A 105 5.28 -2.96 -5.81
N TRP A 106 5.41 -2.49 -4.57
CA TRP A 106 5.53 -3.34 -3.40
C TRP A 106 4.18 -3.42 -2.71
N TYR A 107 3.85 -4.60 -2.19
CA TYR A 107 2.55 -4.88 -1.60
C TYR A 107 2.68 -5.88 -0.46
N THR A 108 1.69 -5.87 0.44
CA THR A 108 1.56 -6.90 1.48
C THR A 108 0.72 -8.06 0.95
N GLY A 109 1.27 -9.27 0.99
CA GLY A 109 0.53 -10.52 0.81
C GLY A 109 0.20 -11.12 2.18
N GLN A 110 -1.01 -11.65 2.32
CA GLN A 110 -1.51 -12.23 3.56
C GLN A 110 -2.08 -13.61 3.32
N ALA A 111 -1.63 -14.59 4.10
CA ALA A 111 -2.17 -15.95 4.11
C ALA A 111 -2.04 -16.54 5.52
N ARG A 112 -3.04 -17.30 5.95
CA ARG A 112 -3.01 -18.07 7.21
C ARG A 112 -2.65 -17.23 8.45
N GLY A 113 -3.08 -15.97 8.48
CA GLY A 113 -2.79 -15.03 9.56
C GLY A 113 -1.41 -14.39 9.51
N PHE A 114 -0.58 -14.66 8.50
CA PHE A 114 0.76 -14.09 8.37
C PHE A 114 0.83 -13.11 7.20
N SER A 115 1.69 -12.09 7.32
CA SER A 115 1.92 -11.10 6.28
C SER A 115 3.38 -11.09 5.80
N ARG A 116 3.58 -10.93 4.50
CA ARG A 116 4.89 -10.82 3.83
C ARG A 116 4.82 -9.73 2.76
N ILE A 117 5.96 -9.27 2.25
CA ILE A 117 5.99 -8.23 1.22
C ILE A 117 6.42 -8.83 -0.14
N GLY A 118 5.62 -8.56 -1.16
CA GLY A 118 5.87 -8.90 -2.56
C GLY A 118 6.35 -7.72 -3.39
N CYS A 119 6.78 -8.02 -4.62
CA CYS A 119 7.15 -7.01 -5.62
C CYS A 119 6.59 -7.39 -7.00
N ALA A 120 6.08 -6.40 -7.72
CA ALA A 120 5.55 -6.52 -9.06
C ALA A 120 6.03 -5.36 -9.95
N VAL A 121 5.99 -5.57 -11.26
CA VAL A 121 6.38 -4.59 -12.27
C VAL A 121 5.24 -4.34 -13.24
N SER A 122 5.14 -3.11 -13.69
CA SER A 122 4.27 -2.68 -14.76
C SER A 122 5.08 -2.06 -15.89
N ASP A 123 4.75 -2.50 -17.10
CA ASP A 123 5.30 -2.04 -18.37
C ASP A 123 4.29 -1.14 -19.14
N ASP A 124 3.09 -0.90 -18.58
CA ASP A 124 1.98 -0.14 -19.18
C ASP A 124 1.62 1.15 -18.40
N GLY A 125 2.62 1.72 -17.73
CA GLY A 125 2.47 2.96 -16.96
C GLY A 125 1.73 2.77 -15.62
N GLY A 126 1.68 1.55 -15.11
CA GLY A 126 1.07 1.20 -13.82
C GLY A 126 -0.42 0.86 -13.91
N LYS A 127 -0.93 0.40 -15.06
CA LYS A 127 -2.33 -0.01 -15.22
C LYS A 127 -2.51 -1.50 -14.94
N THR A 128 -1.52 -2.32 -15.27
CA THR A 128 -1.44 -3.74 -14.92
C THR A 128 -0.06 -4.06 -14.37
N PHE A 129 0.01 -5.02 -13.44
CA PHE A 129 1.27 -5.49 -12.87
C PHE A 129 1.41 -7.00 -12.97
N ARG A 130 2.64 -7.45 -13.19
CA ARG A 130 3.06 -8.85 -13.07
C ARG A 130 4.06 -9.00 -11.94
N ARG A 131 3.94 -10.07 -11.15
CA ARG A 131 4.89 -10.40 -10.08
C ARG A 131 6.30 -10.50 -10.64
N LEU A 132 7.26 -9.89 -9.95
CA LEU A 132 8.69 -10.00 -10.29
C LEU A 132 9.34 -11.25 -9.68
N ALA A 133 8.76 -11.78 -8.59
CA ALA A 133 9.21 -12.99 -7.92
C ALA A 133 8.01 -13.82 -7.47
N GLN A 134 8.16 -15.16 -7.43
CA GLN A 134 7.14 -16.07 -6.90
C GLN A 134 7.13 -16.10 -5.36
N LEU A 135 8.29 -15.88 -4.74
CA LEU A 135 8.45 -15.81 -3.30
C LEU A 135 8.40 -14.34 -2.81
N PRO A 136 8.05 -14.09 -1.55
CA PRO A 136 8.13 -12.75 -0.98
C PRO A 136 9.54 -12.19 -1.07
N VAL A 137 9.65 -10.87 -1.30
CA VAL A 137 10.93 -10.14 -1.27
C VAL A 137 11.31 -9.69 0.15
N MET A 138 10.36 -9.74 1.09
CA MET A 138 10.64 -9.53 2.51
C MET A 138 9.83 -10.51 3.36
N ILE A 139 10.54 -11.15 4.29
CA ILE A 139 10.01 -12.05 5.31
C ILE A 139 10.48 -11.59 6.70
N PRO A 140 9.83 -12.00 7.80
CA PRO A 140 10.38 -11.86 9.14
C PRO A 140 11.66 -12.69 9.29
N GLU A 141 12.71 -12.08 9.84
CA GLU A 141 14.03 -12.68 10.10
C GLU A 141 14.60 -12.22 11.44
N LEU A 142 14.09 -11.11 11.99
CA LEU A 142 14.56 -10.53 13.24
C LEU A 142 13.56 -10.85 14.37
N PRO A 143 14.01 -11.12 15.60
CA PRO A 143 13.12 -11.50 16.71
C PRO A 143 11.99 -10.51 16.98
N TRP A 144 12.24 -9.20 16.81
CA TRP A 144 11.23 -8.16 17.04
C TRP A 144 10.15 -8.12 15.95
N GLU A 145 10.39 -8.68 14.76
CA GLU A 145 9.40 -8.70 13.67
C GLU A 145 8.28 -9.70 13.95
N LYS A 146 8.51 -10.64 14.87
CA LYS A 146 7.65 -11.79 15.14
C LYS A 146 7.32 -12.53 13.84
N GLU A 147 6.04 -12.57 13.50
CA GLU A 147 5.50 -13.45 12.47
C GLU A 147 5.09 -12.71 11.18
N SER A 148 5.20 -11.38 11.12
CA SER A 148 4.68 -10.59 10.00
C SER A 148 5.52 -9.35 9.68
N VAL A 149 5.72 -9.10 8.39
CA VAL A 149 6.21 -7.83 7.84
C VAL A 149 5.22 -7.33 6.80
N MET A 150 4.87 -6.04 6.84
CA MET A 150 3.79 -5.48 6.03
C MET A 150 3.94 -3.96 5.83
N ASN A 151 2.98 -3.35 5.11
CA ASN A 151 2.86 -1.91 4.91
C ASN A 151 4.14 -1.27 4.33
N PRO A 152 4.66 -1.77 3.19
CA PRO A 152 5.87 -1.22 2.62
C PRO A 152 5.65 0.24 2.20
N PHE A 153 6.56 1.12 2.59
CA PHE A 153 6.76 2.41 1.95
C PHE A 153 8.16 2.41 1.34
N VAL A 154 8.23 2.55 0.01
CA VAL A 154 9.47 2.47 -0.75
C VAL A 154 9.75 3.79 -1.44
N LEU A 155 11.00 4.24 -1.33
CA LEU A 155 11.53 5.40 -2.02
C LEU A 155 12.75 4.98 -2.84
N PHE A 156 12.84 5.43 -4.09
CA PHE A 156 14.08 5.37 -4.85
C PHE A 156 14.94 6.62 -4.55
N ASP A 157 16.11 6.41 -3.95
CA ASP A 157 17.09 7.46 -3.70
C ASP A 157 17.94 7.66 -4.96
N ASP A 158 17.61 8.68 -5.75
CA ASP A 158 18.30 8.93 -7.02
C ASP A 158 19.78 9.33 -6.84
N LYS A 159 20.18 9.85 -5.67
CA LYS A 159 21.59 10.20 -5.42
C LYS A 159 22.42 8.96 -5.14
N ARG A 160 21.89 8.03 -4.34
CA ARG A 160 22.57 6.79 -3.96
C ARG A 160 22.33 5.65 -4.95
N LYS A 161 21.36 5.79 -5.86
CA LYS A 161 20.91 4.77 -6.82
C LYS A 161 20.49 3.47 -6.11
N ILE A 162 19.73 3.61 -5.02
CA ILE A 162 19.18 2.48 -4.27
C ILE A 162 17.71 2.71 -3.92
N PHE A 163 17.00 1.63 -3.64
CA PHE A 163 15.71 1.64 -2.98
C PHE A 163 15.89 1.63 -1.47
N ARG A 164 14.99 2.35 -0.80
CA ARG A 164 14.89 2.44 0.65
C ARG A 164 13.46 2.05 1.03
N MET A 165 13.30 1.12 1.95
CA MET A 165 12.00 0.66 2.43
C MET A 165 11.87 0.91 3.92
N TRP A 166 10.74 1.47 4.31
CA TRP A 166 10.21 1.40 5.66
C TRP A 166 9.07 0.39 5.66
N TYR A 167 9.00 -0.45 6.68
CA TYR A 167 8.00 -1.50 6.79
C TYR A 167 7.53 -1.63 8.24
N ALA A 168 6.32 -2.14 8.43
CA ALA A 168 5.73 -2.36 9.74
C ALA A 168 5.84 -3.84 10.14
N ALA A 169 6.09 -4.11 11.43
CA ALA A 169 6.14 -5.44 12.02
C ALA A 169 5.86 -5.37 13.54
N GLY A 170 6.17 -6.45 14.27
CA GLY A 170 6.08 -6.49 15.75
C GLY A 170 4.77 -7.05 16.30
N GLU A 171 3.67 -6.89 15.59
CA GLU A 171 2.42 -7.63 15.84
C GLU A 171 1.82 -8.08 14.51
N THR A 172 0.98 -9.11 14.58
CA THR A 172 0.47 -9.78 13.39
C THR A 172 -0.72 -9.08 12.73
N PHE A 173 -1.59 -8.43 13.51
CA PHE A 173 -2.79 -7.77 12.99
C PHE A 173 -2.62 -6.25 12.91
N GLU A 174 -2.11 -5.64 13.98
CA GLU A 174 -1.87 -4.20 14.07
C GLU A 174 -0.42 -3.97 14.50
N PRO A 175 0.52 -3.88 13.53
CA PRO A 175 1.93 -3.78 13.82
C PRO A 175 2.25 -2.55 14.67
N ASN A 176 3.16 -2.69 15.62
CA ASN A 176 3.52 -1.67 16.60
C ASN A 176 4.97 -1.18 16.46
N ALA A 177 5.71 -1.64 15.47
CA ALA A 177 7.09 -1.23 15.24
C ALA A 177 7.37 -1.01 13.75
N LEU A 178 8.28 -0.09 13.45
CA LEU A 178 8.75 0.19 12.09
C LEU A 178 10.21 -0.26 11.92
N GLY A 179 10.47 -0.96 10.84
CA GLY A 179 11.80 -1.33 10.38
C GLY A 179 12.22 -0.55 9.14
N TYR A 180 13.51 -0.60 8.86
CA TYR A 180 14.13 0.00 7.67
C TYR A 180 15.03 -1.00 6.94
N ALA A 181 15.01 -0.97 5.62
CA ALA A 181 15.86 -1.78 4.76
C ALA A 181 16.28 -1.03 3.49
N GLU A 182 17.39 -1.44 2.89
CA GLU A 182 17.89 -0.90 1.62
C GLU A 182 18.09 -2.00 0.59
N SER A 183 17.91 -1.69 -0.68
CA SER A 183 18.10 -2.63 -1.78
C SER A 183 18.62 -1.92 -3.03
N PRO A 184 19.64 -2.45 -3.71
CA PRO A 184 20.09 -1.89 -5.00
C PRO A 184 19.12 -2.20 -6.15
N ASP A 185 18.36 -3.30 -6.07
CA ASP A 185 17.52 -3.80 -7.16
C ASP A 185 16.01 -3.80 -6.85
N GLY A 186 15.65 -3.59 -5.58
CA GLY A 186 14.26 -3.60 -5.10
C GLY A 186 13.72 -5.00 -4.76
N LEU A 187 14.53 -6.04 -4.92
CA LEU A 187 14.17 -7.45 -4.75
C LEU A 187 14.91 -8.09 -3.57
N VAL A 188 16.19 -7.79 -3.41
CA VAL A 188 17.01 -8.30 -2.29
C VAL A 188 17.24 -7.18 -1.29
N TRP A 189 16.71 -7.33 -0.08
CA TRP A 189 16.70 -6.28 0.93
C TRP A 189 17.69 -6.56 2.05
N LYS A 190 18.52 -5.56 2.38
CA LYS A 190 19.38 -5.56 3.56
C LYS A 190 18.71 -4.74 4.65
N LYS A 191 18.24 -5.43 5.70
CA LYS A 191 17.68 -4.79 6.90
C LYS A 191 18.76 -4.03 7.67
N SER A 192 18.39 -2.89 8.23
CA SER A 192 19.30 -2.10 9.06
C SER A 192 19.61 -2.81 10.38
N PRO A 193 20.87 -2.78 10.85
CA PRO A 193 21.22 -3.28 12.18
C PRO A 193 20.64 -2.42 13.31
N LEU A 194 20.11 -1.23 12.99
CA LEU A 194 19.47 -0.32 13.94
C LEU A 194 17.95 -0.56 14.06
N ASN A 195 17.42 -1.63 13.44
CA ASN A 195 16.00 -1.94 13.55
C ASN A 195 15.63 -2.48 14.95
N PRO A 196 14.41 -2.20 15.44
CA PRO A 196 13.41 -1.30 14.84
C PRO A 196 13.81 0.18 14.95
N VAL A 197 13.45 0.97 13.95
CA VAL A 197 13.73 2.43 13.93
C VAL A 197 12.67 3.25 14.65
N VAL A 198 11.49 2.65 14.90
CA VAL A 198 10.41 3.20 15.75
C VAL A 198 9.72 2.05 16.48
N ILE A 199 9.39 2.25 17.76
CA ILE A 199 8.58 1.38 18.63
C ILE A 199 7.57 2.27 19.36
#